data_AF-A0AAV1VM26-F1
#
_entry.id   AF-A0AAV1VM26-F1
#
_cell.length_a   1.000
_cell.length_b   1.000
_cell.length_c   1.000
_cell.angle_alpha   90.00
_cell.angle_beta   90.00
_cell.angle_gamma   90.00
#
_symmetry.space_group_name_H-M   'P 1'
#
loop_
_entity.id
_entity.type
_entity.pdbx_description
1 polymer ?
#
loop_
_entity_poly.entity_id
_entity_poly.type
_entity_poly.pdbx_seq_one_letter_code
_entity_poly.pdbx_strand_id
1 'polypeptide(L)'
;MAPSHYSAQEAWGLHDRRYGPQSSVAHPMHLPREEEHHDGRLPGLGADSHNRAPVPSSDELRFLRADTEEAMNGLLDAREMAERARDRAAAATEAAERTRREQQDLVERLRQLETAAFGGPQQNESARARLGLGPNRRQRRRQGVSDFEPIQTSEDGPKGDPPAGKP
;
A
#
# COMPACT_ATOMS: atom_id res chain seq x y z
N MET A 1 34.73 -20.64 11.38
CA MET A 1 34.12 -21.97 11.11
C MET A 1 32.63 -21.75 10.86
N ALA A 2 32.20 -21.86 9.61
CA ALA A 2 30.86 -22.35 9.25
C ALA A 2 31.13 -23.70 8.55
N PRO A 3 30.28 -24.72 8.70
CA PRO A 3 28.97 -24.71 8.05
C PRO A 3 27.87 -25.50 8.78
N SER A 4 26.61 -25.26 8.43
CA SER A 4 25.65 -26.35 8.23
C SER A 4 24.44 -25.87 7.45
N HIS A 5 24.46 -26.23 6.17
CA HIS A 5 23.28 -26.41 5.35
C HIS A 5 22.42 -27.52 5.96
N TYR A 6 21.13 -27.28 6.12
CA TYR A 6 20.15 -28.36 6.05
C TYR A 6 19.28 -28.11 4.84
N SER A 7 19.39 -29.01 3.88
CA SER A 7 18.63 -29.08 2.65
C SER A 7 17.72 -30.29 2.71
N ALA A 8 16.64 -30.22 1.93
CA ALA A 8 15.70 -31.26 1.55
C ALA A 8 14.63 -31.65 2.60
N GLN A 9 13.37 -31.38 2.30
CA GLN A 9 12.57 -32.37 1.56
C GLN A 9 11.25 -31.76 1.06
N GLU A 10 11.09 -31.78 -0.26
CA GLU A 10 9.82 -31.71 -0.96
C GLU A 10 8.99 -32.97 -0.61
N ALA A 11 7.71 -32.81 -0.32
CA ALA A 11 6.76 -33.90 -0.35
C ALA A 11 5.39 -33.39 -0.84
N TRP A 12 5.14 -33.71 -2.10
CA TRP A 12 3.90 -33.66 -2.85
C TRP A 12 2.64 -33.95 -2.02
N GLY A 13 1.58 -33.17 -2.27
CA GLY A 13 0.27 -33.40 -1.68
C GLY A 13 -0.84 -32.55 -2.28
N LEU A 14 -1.00 -32.57 -3.61
CA LEU A 14 -2.27 -32.21 -4.25
C LEU A 14 -3.33 -33.21 -3.79
N HIS A 15 -4.23 -32.80 -2.90
CA HIS A 15 -5.45 -33.54 -2.61
C HIS A 15 -6.68 -32.65 -2.73
N ASP A 16 -7.30 -32.79 -3.91
CA ASP A 16 -8.74 -32.87 -4.15
C ASP A 16 -9.64 -32.74 -2.91
N ARG A 17 -10.38 -31.63 -2.83
CA ARG A 17 -11.63 -31.55 -2.04
C ARG A 17 -12.76 -31.04 -2.93
N ARG A 18 -13.18 -31.90 -3.87
CA ARG A 18 -14.53 -31.90 -4.40
C ARG A 18 -15.40 -32.85 -3.57
N TYR A 19 -15.93 -32.37 -2.45
CA TYR A 19 -17.06 -33.01 -1.75
C TYR A 19 -17.92 -31.93 -1.08
N GLY A 20 -18.97 -31.50 -1.78
CA GLY A 20 -20.10 -30.82 -1.14
C GLY A 20 -20.97 -31.84 -0.39
N PRO A 21 -21.61 -31.46 0.72
CA PRO A 21 -22.47 -32.36 1.48
C PRO A 21 -23.74 -32.68 0.68
N GLN A 22 -23.95 -33.97 0.39
CA GLN A 22 -25.19 -34.48 -0.20
C GLN A 22 -26.31 -34.41 0.83
N SER A 23 -27.37 -33.69 0.48
CA SER A 23 -28.63 -33.57 1.21
C SER A 23 -29.39 -34.91 1.16
N SER A 24 -29.45 -35.63 2.27
CA SER A 24 -30.35 -36.77 2.45
C SER A 24 -31.63 -36.31 3.14
N VAL A 25 -32.58 -35.80 2.37
CA VAL A 25 -33.94 -35.53 2.85
C VAL A 25 -34.68 -36.86 2.99
N ALA A 26 -34.58 -37.48 4.16
CA ALA A 26 -35.49 -38.55 4.55
C ALA A 26 -36.91 -37.96 4.63
N HIS A 27 -37.79 -38.41 3.75
CA HIS A 27 -39.21 -38.09 3.78
C HIS A 27 -39.87 -38.93 4.91
N PRO A 28 -40.53 -38.33 5.91
CA PRO A 28 -41.33 -39.10 6.85
C PRO A 28 -42.67 -39.50 6.20
N MET A 29 -42.91 -40.81 6.16
CA MET A 29 -44.20 -41.41 5.88
C MET A 29 -45.16 -41.09 7.04
N HIS A 30 -46.15 -40.23 6.83
CA HIS A 30 -47.33 -40.14 7.69
C HIS A 30 -48.60 -40.21 6.84
N LEU A 31 -49.37 -41.28 7.04
CA LEU A 31 -50.75 -41.43 6.59
C LEU A 31 -51.64 -40.41 7.33
N PRO A 32 -52.61 -39.75 6.67
CA PRO A 32 -53.64 -38.99 7.36
C PRO A 32 -54.87 -39.86 7.58
N ARG A 33 -55.11 -40.23 8.83
CA ARG A 33 -56.40 -40.69 9.39
C ARG A 33 -56.20 -40.58 10.90
N GLU A 34 -56.90 -39.73 11.63
CA GLU A 34 -58.34 -39.73 11.78
C GLU A 34 -58.86 -38.30 12.01
N GLU A 35 -60.03 -38.02 11.44
CA GLU A 35 -60.87 -36.89 11.78
C GLU A 35 -61.35 -37.06 13.24
N GLU A 36 -60.69 -36.40 14.18
CA GLU A 36 -61.26 -36.19 15.51
C GLU A 36 -62.03 -34.87 15.55
N HIS A 37 -63.35 -35.06 15.55
CA HIS A 37 -64.42 -34.14 15.86
C HIS A 37 -64.03 -32.93 16.72
N HIS A 38 -64.25 -31.75 16.15
CA HIS A 38 -64.22 -30.47 16.85
C HIS A 38 -65.37 -30.38 17.88
N ASP A 39 -65.11 -30.77 19.12
CA ASP A 39 -65.94 -30.34 20.25
C ASP A 39 -65.41 -29.01 20.79
N GLY A 40 -66.23 -27.98 20.61
CA GLY A 40 -65.97 -26.57 20.91
C GLY A 40 -65.67 -26.28 22.37
N ARG A 41 -64.47 -26.62 22.84
CA ARG A 41 -63.89 -26.11 24.08
C ARG A 41 -62.83 -25.08 23.71
N LEU A 42 -63.09 -23.82 24.04
CA LEU A 42 -62.14 -22.72 23.91
C LEU A 42 -60.78 -23.18 24.49
N PRO A 43 -59.69 -23.15 23.72
CA PRO A 43 -58.36 -23.32 24.28
C PRO A 43 -58.15 -22.14 25.22
N GLY A 44 -58.11 -22.43 26.52
CA GLY A 44 -57.58 -21.50 27.49
C GLY A 44 -56.21 -21.04 27.00
N LEU A 45 -55.99 -19.72 27.06
CA LEU A 45 -54.74 -19.01 26.78
C LEU A 45 -53.52 -19.93 26.92
N GLY A 46 -53.14 -20.56 25.81
CA GLY A 46 -51.85 -21.19 25.67
C GLY A 46 -50.86 -20.05 25.74
N ALA A 47 -50.30 -19.81 26.91
CA ALA A 47 -49.12 -18.99 27.03
C ALA A 47 -48.09 -19.60 26.09
N ASP A 48 -47.77 -18.88 25.01
CA ASP A 48 -46.74 -19.23 24.04
C ASP A 48 -45.38 -19.33 24.75
N SER A 49 -45.14 -20.42 25.47
CA SER A 49 -43.89 -20.70 26.18
C SER A 49 -42.79 -21.18 25.23
N HIS A 50 -43.11 -21.36 23.94
CA HIS A 50 -42.19 -21.90 22.95
C HIS A 50 -41.29 -20.84 22.27
N ASN A 51 -41.47 -19.55 22.59
CA ASN A 51 -40.61 -18.46 22.10
C ASN A 51 -39.78 -17.78 23.20
N ARG A 52 -39.74 -18.34 24.42
CA ARG A 52 -38.91 -17.76 25.48
C ARG A 52 -37.48 -18.26 25.32
N ALA A 53 -36.56 -17.35 24.96
CA ALA A 53 -35.14 -17.63 25.00
C ALA A 53 -34.77 -18.17 26.40
N PRO A 54 -33.90 -19.20 26.49
CA PRO A 54 -33.43 -19.69 27.78
C PRO A 54 -32.87 -18.52 28.59
N VAL A 55 -33.40 -18.32 29.79
CA VAL A 55 -32.85 -17.33 30.72
C VAL A 55 -31.57 -17.94 31.28
N PRO A 56 -30.40 -17.31 31.08
CA PRO A 56 -29.15 -17.87 31.55
C PRO A 56 -29.15 -17.97 33.07
N SER A 57 -28.49 -19.02 33.57
CA SER A 57 -28.32 -19.19 35.00
C SER A 57 -27.44 -18.08 35.60
N SER A 58 -27.52 -17.88 36.92
CA SER A 58 -26.69 -16.88 37.59
C SER A 58 -25.19 -17.13 37.37
N ASP A 59 -24.76 -18.39 37.30
CA ASP A 59 -23.37 -18.75 37.06
C ASP A 59 -22.96 -18.45 35.61
N GLU A 60 -23.82 -18.75 34.63
CA GLU A 60 -23.60 -18.39 33.22
C GLU A 60 -23.46 -16.89 33.03
N LEU A 61 -24.30 -16.08 33.70
CA LEU A 61 -24.19 -14.62 33.67
C LEU A 61 -22.87 -14.13 34.28
N ARG A 62 -22.37 -14.79 35.33
CA ARG A 62 -21.09 -14.46 35.95
C ARG A 62 -19.92 -14.77 35.02
N PHE A 63 -19.92 -15.94 34.38
CA PHE A 63 -18.88 -16.30 33.41
C PHE A 63 -18.89 -15.36 32.21
N LEU A 64 -20.07 -15.10 31.62
CA LEU A 64 -20.18 -14.20 30.48
C LEU A 64 -19.69 -12.79 30.84
N ARG A 65 -19.98 -12.30 32.06
CA ARG A 65 -19.44 -11.02 32.52
C ARG A 65 -17.92 -11.04 32.60
N ALA A 66 -17.33 -12.07 33.22
CA ALA A 66 -15.88 -12.20 33.33
C ALA A 66 -15.19 -12.25 31.94
N ASP A 67 -15.74 -13.03 31.01
CA ASP A 67 -15.24 -13.13 29.64
C ASP A 67 -15.31 -11.77 28.92
N THR A 68 -16.42 -11.03 29.10
CA THR A 68 -16.55 -9.69 28.51
C THR A 68 -15.60 -8.69 29.14
N GLU A 69 -15.36 -8.76 30.45
CA GLU A 69 -14.39 -7.90 31.14
C GLU A 69 -12.96 -8.19 30.67
N GLU A 70 -12.59 -9.47 30.50
CA GLU A 70 -11.30 -9.87 29.96
C GLU A 70 -11.11 -9.37 28.52
N ALA A 71 -12.13 -9.55 27.66
CA ALA A 71 -12.09 -9.07 26.29
C ALA A 71 -11.96 -7.54 26.23
N MET A 72 -12.67 -6.81 27.09
CA MET A 72 -12.58 -5.35 27.17
C MET A 72 -11.19 -4.89 27.63
N ASN A 73 -10.62 -5.55 28.64
CA ASN A 73 -9.27 -5.23 29.11
C ASN A 73 -8.22 -5.50 28.02
N GLY A 74 -8.34 -6.63 27.31
CA GLY A 74 -7.45 -6.93 26.18
C GLY A 74 -7.54 -5.90 25.04
N LEU A 75 -8.74 -5.37 24.76
CA LEU A 75 -8.92 -4.30 23.78
C LEU A 75 -8.30 -2.97 24.25
N LEU A 76 -8.40 -2.65 25.55
CA LEU A 76 -7.78 -1.45 26.12
C LEU A 76 -6.24 -1.54 26.05
N ASP A 77 -5.67 -2.69 26.40
CA ASP A 77 -4.23 -2.93 26.30
C ASP A 77 -3.76 -2.82 24.84
N ALA A 78 -4.47 -3.45 23.90
CA ALA A 78 -4.15 -3.37 22.48
C ALA A 78 -4.20 -1.93 21.96
N ARG A 79 -5.18 -1.15 22.40
CA ARG A 79 -5.30 0.27 22.06
C ARG A 79 -4.12 1.06 22.61
N GLU A 80 -3.77 0.88 23.89
CA GLU A 80 -2.65 1.59 24.49
C GLU A 80 -1.32 1.26 23.78
N MET A 81 -1.11 -0.02 23.44
CA MET A 81 0.07 -0.42 22.65
C MET A 81 0.09 0.27 21.28
N ALA A 82 -1.06 0.35 20.61
CA ALA A 82 -1.17 1.03 19.32
C ALA A 82 -0.91 2.54 19.43
N GLU A 83 -1.43 3.21 20.47
CA GLU A 83 -1.16 4.63 20.74
C GLU A 83 0.34 4.86 21.00
N ARG A 84 0.96 4.08 21.90
CA ARG A 84 2.40 4.14 22.16
C ARG A 84 3.26 3.82 20.94
N ALA A 85 2.79 2.98 20.03
CA ALA A 85 3.49 2.69 18.77
C ALA A 85 3.41 3.88 17.80
N ARG A 86 2.25 4.55 17.73
CA ARG A 86 2.08 5.78 16.94
C ARG A 86 2.96 6.91 17.47
N ASP A 87 3.02 7.10 18.78
CA ASP A 87 3.86 8.13 19.40
C ASP A 87 5.35 7.89 19.10
N ARG A 88 5.80 6.63 19.19
CA ARG A 88 7.17 6.25 18.81
C ARG A 88 7.45 6.48 17.33
N ALA A 89 6.48 6.16 16.45
CA ALA A 89 6.62 6.42 15.03
C ALA A 89 6.71 7.93 14.75
N ALA A 90 5.87 8.75 15.39
CA ALA A 90 5.91 10.20 15.28
C ALA A 90 7.27 10.77 15.75
N ALA A 91 7.74 10.36 16.93
CA ALA A 91 9.04 10.78 17.45
C ALA A 91 10.20 10.37 16.53
N ALA A 92 10.15 9.17 15.95
CA ALA A 92 11.15 8.72 14.99
C ALA A 92 11.12 9.56 13.70
N THR A 93 9.94 9.93 13.20
CA THR A 93 9.83 10.83 12.03
C THR A 93 10.36 12.23 12.32
N GLU A 94 10.05 12.81 13.48
CA GLU A 94 10.58 14.11 13.88
C GLU A 94 12.12 14.10 14.01
N ALA A 95 12.67 13.03 14.58
CA ALA A 95 14.12 12.86 14.68
C ALA A 95 14.79 12.72 13.30
N ALA A 96 14.16 11.97 12.38
CA ALA A 96 14.64 11.85 11.01
C ALA A 96 14.58 13.19 10.25
N GLU A 97 13.50 13.96 10.42
CA GLU A 97 13.39 15.30 9.85
C GLU A 97 14.44 16.26 10.39
N ARG A 98 14.69 16.26 11.71
CA ARG A 98 15.76 17.06 12.32
C ARG A 98 17.11 16.73 11.70
N THR A 99 17.46 15.45 11.67
CA THR A 99 18.71 14.97 11.06
C THR A 99 18.83 15.42 9.60
N ARG A 100 17.73 15.34 8.83
CA ARG A 100 17.71 15.78 7.43
C ARG A 100 17.94 17.28 7.31
N ARG A 101 17.31 18.10 8.16
CA ARG A 101 17.52 19.56 8.18
C ARG A 101 18.96 19.90 8.54
N GLU A 102 19.53 19.25 9.54
CA GLU A 102 20.94 19.43 9.92
C GLU A 102 21.91 19.07 8.78
N GLN A 103 21.65 17.98 8.05
CA GLN A 103 22.44 17.61 6.87
C GLN A 103 22.32 18.65 5.75
N GLN A 104 21.12 19.16 5.49
CA GLN A 104 20.90 20.22 4.51
C GLN A 104 21.63 21.51 4.90
N ASP A 105 21.57 21.89 6.17
CA ASP A 105 22.28 23.06 6.70
C ASP A 105 23.80 22.90 6.56
N LEU A 106 24.34 21.71 6.81
CA LEU A 106 25.77 21.43 6.61
C LEU A 106 26.16 21.57 5.14
N VAL A 107 25.38 21.02 4.22
CA VAL A 107 25.61 21.14 2.78
C VAL A 107 25.57 22.60 2.34
N GLU A 108 24.60 23.37 2.83
CA GLU A 108 24.46 24.78 2.48
C GLU A 108 25.62 25.61 3.04
N ARG A 109 26.08 25.33 4.27
CA ARG A 109 27.28 25.96 4.84
C ARG A 109 28.53 25.66 4.00
N LEU A 110 28.70 24.40 3.57
CA LEU A 110 29.82 24.03 2.69
C LEU A 110 29.77 24.79 1.36
N ARG A 111 28.57 24.91 0.77
CA ARG A 111 28.36 25.67 -0.46
C ARG A 111 28.67 27.16 -0.30
N GLN A 112 28.30 27.75 0.84
CA GLN A 112 28.62 29.14 1.17
C GLN A 112 30.15 29.33 1.31
N LEU A 113 30.83 28.40 1.96
CA LEU A 113 32.30 28.43 2.07
C LEU A 113 32.99 28.27 0.72
N GLU A 114 32.52 27.36 -0.13
CA GLU A 114 33.04 27.20 -1.51
C GLU A 114 32.84 28.49 -2.31
N THR A 115 31.66 29.10 -2.22
CA THR A 115 31.34 30.37 -2.87
C THR A 115 32.22 31.52 -2.35
N ALA A 116 32.52 31.56 -1.06
CA ALA A 116 33.40 32.57 -0.48
C ALA A 116 34.87 32.37 -0.89
N ALA A 117 35.34 31.12 -0.93
CA ALA A 117 36.72 30.78 -1.24
C ALA A 117 37.06 30.92 -2.74
N PHE A 118 36.16 30.50 -3.61
CA PHE A 118 36.38 30.49 -5.06
C PHE A 118 35.59 31.57 -5.81
N GLY A 119 34.72 32.31 -5.12
CA GLY A 119 33.75 33.21 -5.75
C GLY A 119 32.53 32.44 -6.27
N GLY A 120 31.41 33.15 -6.42
CA GLY A 120 30.21 32.59 -7.05
C GLY A 120 30.51 32.09 -8.47
N PRO A 121 29.69 31.19 -9.04
CA PRO A 121 29.91 30.62 -10.37
C PRO A 121 30.20 31.69 -11.43
N GLN A 122 29.50 32.83 -11.38
CA GLN A 122 29.71 33.97 -12.28
C GLN A 122 31.07 34.68 -12.09
N GLN A 123 31.60 34.70 -10.86
CA GLN A 123 32.92 35.28 -10.57
C GLN A 123 34.06 34.33 -10.93
N ASN A 124 33.85 33.02 -10.78
CA ASN A 124 34.78 32.00 -11.25
C ASN A 124 34.88 31.98 -12.77
N GLU A 125 33.75 32.11 -13.47
CA GLU A 125 33.71 32.22 -14.93
C GLU A 125 34.37 33.50 -15.41
N SER A 126 34.10 34.64 -14.76
CA SER A 126 34.74 35.91 -15.09
C SER A 126 36.24 35.92 -14.78
N ALA A 127 36.66 35.28 -13.68
CA ALA A 127 38.08 35.08 -13.35
C ALA A 127 38.77 34.16 -14.37
N ARG A 128 38.16 33.05 -14.78
CA ARG A 128 38.67 32.21 -15.87
C ARG A 128 38.78 32.96 -17.19
N ALA A 129 37.77 33.76 -17.54
CA ALA A 129 37.80 34.61 -18.73
C ALA A 129 38.93 35.66 -18.64
N ARG A 130 39.12 36.29 -17.47
CA ARG A 130 40.23 37.22 -17.20
C ARG A 130 41.61 36.54 -17.26
N LEU A 131 41.70 35.28 -16.86
CA LEU A 131 42.91 34.45 -16.96
C LEU A 131 43.11 33.82 -18.35
N GLY A 132 42.25 34.13 -19.33
CA GLY A 132 42.33 33.59 -20.69
C GLY A 132 42.05 32.08 -20.79
N LEU A 133 41.53 31.48 -19.72
CA LEU A 133 41.16 30.06 -19.67
C LEU A 133 39.77 29.92 -20.28
N GLY A 134 39.73 29.78 -21.61
CA GLY A 134 38.50 29.57 -22.38
C GLY A 134 37.69 28.33 -21.95
N PRO A 135 36.47 28.16 -22.48
CA PRO A 135 35.58 27.06 -22.08
C PRO A 135 36.26 25.70 -22.26
N ASN A 136 36.22 24.87 -21.22
CA ASN A 136 36.91 23.58 -21.23
C ASN A 136 36.28 22.63 -22.28
N ARG A 137 37.05 21.63 -22.70
CA ARG A 137 36.64 20.65 -23.74
C ARG A 137 35.30 19.97 -23.44
N ARG A 138 34.94 19.80 -22.16
CA ARG A 138 33.69 19.18 -21.71
C ARG A 138 32.49 20.12 -21.89
N GLN A 139 32.67 21.41 -21.65
CA GLN A 139 31.65 22.45 -21.84
C GLN A 139 31.35 22.66 -23.34
N ARG A 140 32.38 22.68 -24.19
CA ARG A 140 32.20 22.73 -25.66
C ARG A 140 31.41 21.54 -26.21
N ARG A 141 31.60 20.35 -25.64
CA ARG A 141 30.82 19.15 -26.00
C ARG A 141 29.38 19.18 -25.51
N ARG A 142 29.06 19.96 -24.47
CA ARG A 142 27.67 20.12 -24.00
C ARG A 142 26.91 21.18 -24.79
N GLN A 143 27.59 22.23 -25.24
CA GLN A 143 26.98 23.29 -26.06
C GLN A 143 26.86 22.92 -27.54
N GLY A 144 27.67 21.99 -28.05
CA GLY A 144 27.61 21.57 -29.46
C GLY A 144 26.53 20.52 -29.79
N VAL A 145 25.54 20.29 -28.92
CA VAL A 145 24.50 19.24 -29.07
C VAL A 145 23.09 19.84 -29.03
N SER A 146 22.91 21.12 -29.35
CA SER A 146 21.58 21.76 -29.33
C SER A 146 20.94 22.03 -30.70
N ASP A 147 21.66 21.87 -31.82
CA ASP A 147 21.17 22.40 -33.12
C ASP A 147 21.09 21.32 -34.21
N PHE A 148 20.64 20.10 -33.88
CA PHE A 148 20.32 19.09 -34.90
C PHE A 148 18.80 19.07 -35.15
N GLU A 149 18.32 20.01 -35.95
CA GLU A 149 17.01 19.90 -36.59
C GLU A 149 17.06 18.75 -37.61
N PRO A 150 16.23 17.71 -37.50
CA PRO A 150 16.20 16.65 -38.50
C PRO A 150 15.57 17.22 -39.78
N ILE A 151 16.38 17.38 -40.82
CA ILE A 151 15.93 17.70 -42.17
C ILE A 151 14.95 16.59 -42.60
N GLN A 152 13.66 16.91 -42.61
CA GLN A 152 12.65 16.07 -43.22
C GLN A 152 12.93 16.04 -44.72
N THR A 153 13.49 14.94 -45.21
CA THR A 153 13.59 14.68 -46.63
C THR A 153 12.21 14.35 -47.15
N SER A 154 11.46 15.38 -47.56
CA SER A 154 10.32 15.22 -48.45
C SER A 154 10.83 14.78 -49.82
N GLU A 155 10.76 13.47 -50.07
CA GLU A 155 10.78 12.92 -51.41
C GLU A 155 9.50 13.36 -52.12
N ASP A 156 9.61 14.24 -53.11
CA ASP A 156 8.63 14.32 -54.20
C ASP A 156 9.27 14.93 -55.46
N GLY A 157 9.58 14.01 -56.39
CA GLY A 157 9.66 14.12 -57.85
C GLY A 157 10.16 15.39 -58.55
N PRO A 158 11.21 15.31 -59.40
CA PRO A 158 11.51 16.35 -60.37
C PRO A 158 10.59 16.23 -61.59
N LYS A 159 9.65 17.17 -61.76
CA LYS A 159 9.07 17.48 -63.08
C LYS A 159 9.74 18.76 -63.59
N GLY A 160 10.45 18.62 -64.71
CA GLY A 160 11.21 19.69 -65.32
C GLY A 160 10.36 20.83 -65.85
N ASP A 161 10.97 22.01 -65.91
CA ASP A 161 11.18 22.77 -67.14
C ASP A 161 12.34 23.78 -66.94
N PRO A 162 13.19 24.01 -67.97
CA PRO A 162 14.39 24.86 -67.87
C PRO A 162 14.10 26.38 -68.04
N PRO A 163 15.11 27.25 -67.77
CA PRO A 163 14.88 28.60 -67.24
C PRO A 163 14.55 29.69 -68.27
N ALA A 164 13.99 30.76 -67.73
CA ALA A 164 13.59 32.01 -68.36
C ALA A 164 14.58 32.61 -69.38
N GLY A 165 14.05 32.98 -70.55
CA GLY A 165 14.63 34.00 -71.41
C GLY A 165 14.22 35.40 -70.94
N LYS A 166 15.21 36.23 -70.62
CA LYS A 166 15.15 37.71 -70.52
C LYS A 166 15.17 38.32 -71.94
N PRO A 167 14.90 39.62 -72.18
CA PRO A 167 14.70 40.76 -71.27
C PRO A 167 13.26 41.23 -71.09
#